data_AF-A0A2R6MN82-F1
#
_entry.id   AF-A0A2R6MN82-F1
#
_cell.length_a   1.000
_cell.length_b   1.000
_cell.length_c   1.000
_cell.angle_alpha   90.00
_cell.angle_beta   90.00
_cell.angle_gamma   90.00
#
_symmetry.space_group_name_H-M   'P 1'
#
loop_
_entity.id
_entity.type
_entity.pdbx_description
1 polymer ?
#
loop_
_entity_poly.entity_id
_entity_poly.type
_entity_poly.pdbx_seq_one_letter_code
_entity_poly.pdbx_strand_id
1 'polypeptide(L)'
;MSVYAVKTTASQERTVADMIMNREAEDIHAALAPDSSSIAEVEHFLSPKPDVEGIAESDIVELIAGPFKGEKAQVQRIDEGKDQVTVELYEATVPIPVTVRGDQIRVLDSEER
;
A
#
# COMPACT_ATOMS: atom_id res chain seq x y z
N MET A 1 8.93 -10.58 9.94
CA MET A 1 8.16 -11.53 9.12
C MET A 1 9.10 -12.63 8.68
N SER A 2 8.72 -13.90 8.80
CA SER A 2 9.62 -15.04 8.58
C SER A 2 9.11 -15.88 7.42
N VAL A 3 10.02 -16.21 6.50
CA VAL A 3 9.76 -17.11 5.38
C VAL A 3 10.17 -18.51 5.80
N TYR A 4 9.30 -19.49 5.57
CA TYR A 4 9.53 -20.88 5.93
C TYR A 4 9.55 -21.76 4.68
N ALA A 5 10.56 -22.62 4.57
CA ALA A 5 10.59 -23.65 3.55
C ALA A 5 9.87 -24.90 4.07
N VAL A 6 8.90 -25.40 3.30
CA VAL A 6 8.16 -26.61 3.64
C VAL A 6 8.64 -27.74 2.72
N LYS A 7 9.09 -28.85 3.31
CA LYS A 7 9.46 -30.05 2.55
C LYS A 7 8.20 -30.82 2.18
N THR A 8 8.04 -31.13 0.90
CA THR A 8 6.89 -31.86 0.36
C THR A 8 7.33 -33.18 -0.27
N THR A 9 6.35 -34.04 -0.54
CA THR A 9 6.53 -35.16 -1.47
C THR A 9 6.57 -34.61 -2.89
N ALA A 10 7.50 -35.12 -3.72
CA ALA A 10 7.62 -34.72 -5.11
C ALA A 10 6.27 -34.84 -5.84
N SER A 11 5.91 -33.82 -6.63
CA SER A 11 4.65 -33.73 -7.38
C SER A 11 3.38 -33.56 -6.53
N GLN A 12 3.50 -33.38 -5.21
CA GLN A 12 2.37 -33.06 -4.31
C GLN A 12 2.42 -31.62 -3.79
N GLU A 13 3.29 -30.77 -4.33
CA GLU A 13 3.50 -29.41 -3.87
C GLU A 13 2.22 -28.59 -3.91
N ARG A 14 1.42 -28.74 -5.00
CA ARG A 14 0.12 -28.08 -5.14
C ARG A 14 -0.89 -28.57 -4.11
N THR A 15 -1.03 -29.89 -3.97
CA THR A 15 -1.95 -30.49 -2.99
C THR A 15 -1.59 -30.07 -1.56
N VAL A 16 -0.31 -30.00 -1.23
CA VAL A 16 0.14 -29.54 0.08
C VAL A 16 -0.12 -28.04 0.27
N ALA A 17 0.11 -27.21 -0.75
CA ALA A 17 -0.22 -25.78 -0.71
C ALA A 17 -1.73 -25.55 -0.52
N ASP A 18 -2.58 -26.28 -1.23
CA ASP A 18 -4.04 -26.20 -1.09
C ASP A 18 -4.51 -26.66 0.30
N MET A 19 -3.89 -27.69 0.88
CA MET A 19 -4.19 -28.13 2.24
C MET A 19 -3.78 -27.10 3.29
N ILE A 20 -2.66 -26.41 3.08
CA ILE A 20 -2.20 -25.33 3.97
C ILE A 20 -3.14 -24.12 3.88
N MET A 21 -3.56 -23.76 2.66
CA MET A 21 -4.46 -22.63 2.40
C MET A 21 -5.88 -22.84 2.90
N ASN A 22 -6.43 -24.04 2.73
CA ASN A 22 -7.78 -24.36 3.19
C ASN A 22 -7.85 -24.57 4.70
N ARG A 23 -6.71 -24.66 5.38
CA ARG A 23 -6.67 -24.66 6.83
C ARG A 23 -6.78 -23.22 7.29
N GLU A 24 -7.88 -22.88 7.96
CA GLU A 24 -8.05 -21.57 8.59
C GLU A 24 -6.97 -21.36 9.66
N ALA A 25 -5.83 -20.84 9.24
CA ALA A 25 -4.71 -20.44 10.08
C ALA A 25 -4.46 -18.96 9.81
N GLU A 26 -4.82 -18.12 10.78
CA GLU A 26 -4.75 -16.66 10.67
C GLU A 26 -3.33 -16.14 10.36
N ASP A 27 -2.30 -16.94 10.65
CA ASP A 27 -0.89 -16.59 10.45
C ASP A 27 -0.38 -16.84 9.02
N ILE A 28 -1.09 -17.63 8.20
CA ILE A 28 -0.64 -18.01 6.86
C ILE A 28 -1.27 -17.11 5.81
N HIS A 29 -0.47 -16.18 5.28
CA HIS A 29 -0.94 -15.16 4.36
C HIS A 29 -0.86 -15.59 2.89
N ALA A 30 0.11 -16.43 2.54
CA ALA A 30 0.37 -16.88 1.17
C ALA A 30 1.12 -18.23 1.15
N ALA A 31 0.93 -19.02 0.08
CA ALA A 31 1.53 -20.33 -0.14
C ALA A 31 1.74 -20.49 -1.65
N LEU A 32 2.93 -20.90 -2.04
CA LEU A 32 3.36 -20.97 -3.44
C LEU A 32 3.75 -22.40 -3.80
N ALA A 33 3.26 -22.90 -4.93
CA ALA A 33 3.67 -24.18 -5.53
C ALA A 33 4.52 -23.93 -6.79
N PRO A 34 5.51 -24.81 -7.10
CA PRO A 34 6.51 -24.58 -8.14
C PRO A 34 5.96 -24.47 -9.57
N ASP A 35 4.78 -25.06 -9.86
CA ASP A 35 4.12 -24.96 -11.18
C ASP A 35 3.22 -23.71 -11.33
N SER A 36 3.02 -22.94 -10.26
CA SER A 36 2.25 -21.70 -10.29
C SER A 36 3.19 -20.52 -10.07
N SER A 37 3.84 -20.10 -11.17
CA SER A 37 4.43 -18.77 -11.31
C SER A 37 5.62 -18.40 -10.41
N SER A 38 6.40 -17.45 -10.93
CA SER A 38 7.71 -17.07 -10.42
C SER A 38 7.61 -16.24 -9.13
N ILE A 39 8.62 -16.29 -8.26
CA ILE A 39 8.71 -15.48 -7.04
C ILE A 39 8.41 -13.99 -7.30
N ALA A 40 8.73 -13.49 -8.51
CA ALA A 40 8.52 -12.12 -8.97
C ALA A 40 7.04 -11.68 -9.05
N GLU A 41 6.10 -12.60 -9.27
CA GLU A 41 4.66 -12.28 -9.30
C GLU A 41 4.08 -12.07 -7.90
N VAL A 42 4.71 -12.67 -6.88
CA VAL A 42 4.27 -12.57 -5.48
C VAL A 42 4.94 -11.39 -4.76
N GLU A 43 6.07 -10.88 -5.26
CA GLU A 43 6.78 -9.72 -4.68
C GLU A 43 5.88 -8.49 -4.51
N HIS A 44 4.97 -8.22 -5.46
CA HIS A 44 4.04 -7.09 -5.37
C HIS A 44 2.95 -7.27 -4.30
N PHE A 45 2.59 -8.52 -3.97
CA PHE A 45 1.68 -8.84 -2.87
C PHE A 45 2.39 -8.88 -1.51
N LEU A 46 3.70 -9.09 -1.51
CA LEU A 46 4.53 -9.17 -0.30
C LEU A 46 5.03 -7.80 0.18
N SER A 47 4.87 -6.75 -0.63
CA SER A 47 5.15 -5.37 -0.27
C SER A 47 4.21 -4.45 -1.05
N PRO A 48 2.93 -4.32 -0.63
CA PRO A 48 2.16 -3.15 -1.03
C PRO A 48 2.92 -1.95 -0.48
N LYS A 49 3.54 -1.18 -1.37
CA LYS A 49 4.08 0.12 -0.97
C LYS A 49 2.89 0.94 -0.50
N PRO A 50 2.88 1.48 0.72
CA PRO A 50 1.85 2.42 1.13
C PRO A 50 1.73 3.50 0.05
N ASP A 51 0.50 3.91 -0.28
CA ASP A 51 0.30 4.96 -1.29
C ASP A 51 0.88 6.30 -0.80
N VAL A 52 1.16 6.40 0.51
CA VAL A 52 1.85 7.52 1.17
C VAL A 52 3.38 7.40 1.19
N GLU A 53 3.96 6.30 0.70
CA GLU A 53 5.41 6.07 0.68
C GLU A 53 6.09 7.05 -0.30
N GLY A 54 6.92 7.95 0.22
CA GLY A 54 7.63 8.96 -0.57
C GLY A 54 7.01 10.36 -0.56
N ILE A 55 5.95 10.57 0.23
CA ILE A 55 5.39 11.90 0.50
C ILE A 55 6.06 12.48 1.75
N ALA A 56 6.49 13.74 1.69
CA ALA A 56 7.02 14.46 2.85
C ALA A 56 6.00 15.46 3.41
N GLU A 57 6.17 15.82 4.69
CA GLU A 57 5.47 16.98 5.24
C GLU A 57 5.87 18.23 4.42
N SER A 58 4.91 19.11 4.17
CA SER A 58 5.01 20.29 3.31
C SER A 58 4.99 20.04 1.79
N ASP A 59 4.93 18.80 1.31
CA ASP A 59 4.77 18.53 -0.13
C ASP A 59 3.45 19.08 -0.68
N ILE A 60 3.46 19.48 -1.96
CA ILE A 60 2.26 19.93 -2.66
C ILE A 60 1.66 18.75 -3.42
N VAL A 61 0.43 18.41 -3.04
CA VAL A 61 -0.35 17.31 -3.63
C VAL A 61 -1.62 17.85 -4.27
N GLU A 62 -2.09 17.18 -5.31
CA GLU A 62 -3.40 17.37 -5.92
C GLU A 62 -4.34 16.26 -5.47
N LEU A 63 -5.55 16.62 -5.05
CA LEU A 63 -6.57 15.63 -4.75
C LEU A 63 -7.20 15.13 -6.06
N ILE A 64 -7.17 13.83 -6.32
CA ILE A 64 -7.70 13.25 -7.57
C ILE A 64 -9.12 12.68 -7.42
N ALA A 65 -9.63 12.60 -6.20
CA ALA A 65 -10.93 12.04 -5.87
C ALA A 65 -11.64 12.84 -4.76
N GLY A 66 -12.93 12.55 -4.55
CA GLY A 66 -13.74 13.19 -3.52
C GLY A 66 -14.25 14.58 -3.91
N PRO A 67 -14.86 15.31 -2.95
CA PRO A 67 -15.47 16.62 -3.19
C PRO A 67 -14.46 17.72 -3.54
N PHE A 68 -13.19 17.54 -3.20
CA PHE A 68 -12.09 18.49 -3.43
C PHE A 68 -11.21 18.07 -4.63
N LYS A 69 -11.72 17.22 -5.52
CA LYS A 69 -10.99 16.76 -6.70
C LYS A 69 -10.53 17.94 -7.57
N GLY A 70 -9.24 17.97 -7.89
CA GLY A 70 -8.58 18.98 -8.70
C GLY A 70 -8.00 20.14 -7.88
N GLU A 71 -8.26 20.20 -6.57
CA GLU A 71 -7.66 21.22 -5.71
C GLU A 71 -6.24 20.82 -5.29
N LYS A 72 -5.39 21.83 -5.12
CA LYS A 72 -4.04 21.67 -4.59
C LYS A 72 -4.07 21.84 -3.08
N ALA A 73 -3.33 20.98 -2.39
CA ALA A 73 -3.21 21.00 -0.95
C ALA A 73 -1.76 20.75 -0.53
N GLN A 74 -1.39 21.28 0.62
CA GLN A 74 -0.10 21.03 1.25
C GLN A 74 -0.24 19.96 2.32
N VAL A 75 0.70 19.01 2.36
CA VAL A 75 0.71 17.95 3.36
C VAL A 75 1.11 18.50 4.72
N GLN A 76 0.24 18.37 5.72
CA GLN A 76 0.55 18.76 7.10
C GLN A 76 1.04 17.58 7.94
N ARG A 77 0.46 16.40 7.72
CA ARG A 77 0.76 15.21 8.51
C ARG A 77 0.45 13.94 7.74
N ILE A 78 1.26 12.91 7.95
CA ILE A 78 1.12 11.59 7.34
C ILE A 78 0.93 10.54 8.45
N ASP A 79 -0.01 9.61 8.25
CA ASP A 79 -0.23 8.43 9.08
C ASP A 79 -0.02 7.17 8.23
N GLU A 80 1.22 6.69 8.19
CA GLU A 80 1.63 5.50 7.42
C GLU A 80 0.92 4.22 7.90
N GLY A 81 0.54 4.15 9.18
CA GLY A 81 -0.14 2.97 9.73
C GLY A 81 -1.59 2.83 9.27
N LYS A 82 -2.22 3.93 8.84
CA LYS A 82 -3.60 3.97 8.35
C LYS A 82 -3.71 4.35 6.88
N ASP A 83 -2.59 4.58 6.21
CA ASP A 83 -2.52 5.07 4.83
C ASP A 83 -3.36 6.34 4.63
N GLN A 84 -3.23 7.29 5.56
CA GLN A 84 -3.98 8.55 5.56
C GLN A 84 -3.06 9.76 5.62
N VAL A 85 -3.45 10.82 4.93
CA VAL A 85 -2.72 12.09 4.88
C VAL A 85 -3.66 13.22 5.24
N THR A 86 -3.25 14.06 6.19
CA THR A 86 -3.91 15.33 6.49
C THR A 86 -3.29 16.42 5.65
N VAL A 87 -4.11 17.04 4.80
CA VAL A 87 -3.70 18.09 3.88
C VAL A 87 -4.48 19.38 4.14
N GLU A 88 -3.88 20.52 3.84
CA GLU A 88 -4.52 21.84 3.89
C GLU A 88 -4.64 22.42 2.48
N LEU A 89 -5.84 22.85 2.11
CA LEU A 89 -6.12 23.41 0.77
C LEU A 89 -5.38 24.74 0.57
N TYR A 90 -4.66 24.85 -0.55
CA TYR A 90 -3.82 26.02 -0.86
C TYR A 90 -4.64 27.24 -1.30
N GLU A 91 -5.79 27.03 -1.93
CA GLU A 91 -6.65 28.09 -2.48
C GLU A 91 -7.62 28.68 -1.44
N ALA A 92 -7.64 28.15 -0.21
CA ALA A 92 -8.56 28.60 0.83
C ALA A 92 -7.99 29.79 1.64
N THR A 93 -8.80 30.83 1.83
CA THR A 93 -8.45 32.01 2.67
C THR A 93 -8.24 31.64 4.16
N VAL A 94 -8.75 30.48 4.58
CA VAL A 94 -8.66 29.95 5.95
C VAL A 94 -8.13 28.51 5.85
N PRO A 95 -7.16 28.11 6.68
CA PRO A 95 -6.65 26.73 6.68
C PRO A 95 -7.74 25.78 7.16
N ILE A 96 -8.15 24.86 6.28
CA ILE A 96 -9.10 23.79 6.58
C ILE A 96 -8.35 22.47 6.43
N PRO A 97 -8.02 21.76 7.53
CA PRO A 97 -7.37 20.47 7.44
C PRO A 97 -8.37 19.39 7.02
N VAL A 98 -8.04 18.65 5.96
CA VAL A 98 -8.84 17.54 5.45
C VAL A 98 -7.99 16.27 5.50
N THR A 99 -8.55 15.18 6.03
CA THR A 99 -7.89 13.87 6.03
C THR A 99 -8.41 13.03 4.88
N VAL A 100 -7.50 12.58 4.02
CA VAL A 100 -7.78 11.75 2.84
C VAL A 100 -6.90 10.51 2.85
N ARG A 101 -7.22 9.51 2.03
CA ARG A 101 -6.37 8.34 1.85
C ARG A 101 -5.25 8.60 0.83
N GLY A 102 -4.14 7.86 0.95
CA GLY A 102 -3.00 7.96 0.05
C GLY A 102 -3.37 7.72 -1.42
N ASP A 103 -4.29 6.78 -1.69
CA ASP A 103 -4.77 6.46 -3.05
C ASP A 103 -5.52 7.62 -3.75
N GLN A 104 -5.93 8.65 -3.00
CA GLN A 104 -6.73 9.77 -3.50
C GLN A 104 -5.94 11.04 -3.76
N ILE A 105 -4.62 10.98 -3.59
CA ILE A 105 -3.73 12.12 -3.78
C ILE A 105 -2.67 11.82 -4.84
N ARG A 106 -2.23 12.87 -5.52
CA ARG A 106 -1.15 12.80 -6.50
C ARG A 106 -0.15 13.91 -6.19
N VAL A 107 1.11 13.55 -6.01
CA VAL A 107 2.18 14.53 -5.76
C VAL A 107 2.43 15.38 -7.02
N LEU A 108 2.47 16.71 -6.86
CA LEU A 108 2.74 17.67 -7.94
C LEU A 108 4.18 18.21 -7.87
N ASP A 109 4.60 18.59 -6.67
CA ASP A 109 5.95 19.05 -6.36
C ASP A 109 6.40 18.31 -5.09
N SER A 110 7.30 17.37 -5.28
CA SER A 110 8.20 16.92 -4.21
C SER A 110 9.36 17.90 -4.25
N GLU A 111 9.68 18.59 -3.15
CA GLU A 111 10.96 19.31 -3.08
C GLU A 111 12.11 18.29 -3.18
N GLU A 112 12.54 18.08 -4.42
CA GLU A 112 13.81 17.54 -4.92
C GLU A 112 14.78 17.03 -3.83
N ARG A 113 14.81 15.71 -3.62
CA ARG A 113 16.02 14.94 -3.31
C ARG A 113 15.95 13.50 -3.82
#